data_AF-A0A1S3K660-F1
#
_entry.id   AF-A0A1S3K660-F1
#
_cell.length_a   1.000
_cell.length_b   1.000
_cell.length_c   1.000
_cell.angle_alpha   90.00
_cell.angle_beta   90.00
_cell.angle_gamma   90.00
#
_symmetry.space_group_name_H-M   'P 1'
#
loop_
_entity.id
_entity.type
_entity.pdbx_description
1 polymer ?
#
loop_
_entity_poly.entity_id
_entity_poly.type
_entity_poly.pdbx_seq_one_letter_code
_entity_poly.pdbx_strand_id
1 'polypeptide(L)'
;MADSPVGEGDFDPMAEISQTEADPAAAFLAREQDELAGLEDDTFGVSGGQQSGGQDFGFDDDLEQPPQQQQMNGPSDTYSAISQVDRQRQEPEKIRLWREQQKERLEKKDADEAEKKEEWREAAKKEMEDWYKHRAEQLQKTKETNRAAEADFVKERDETIPGGEWEKICRLCEFNPKGSKTTKDISRMRSILLQLKQTPLVR
;
A
#
# COMPACT_ATOMS: atom_id res chain seq x y z
N MET A 1 49.83 -24.72 -0.45
CA MET A 1 48.57 -24.60 0.29
C MET A 1 48.47 -23.16 0.73
N ALA A 2 47.91 -22.33 -0.14
CA ALA A 2 47.64 -20.92 0.11
C ALA A 2 46.12 -20.81 0.18
N ASP A 3 45.60 -20.33 1.30
CA ASP A 3 44.18 -20.05 1.48
C ASP A 3 44.08 -18.60 1.93
N SER A 4 43.47 -17.77 1.09
CA SER A 4 43.20 -16.35 1.32
C SER A 4 41.71 -16.22 1.64
N PRO A 5 41.30 -15.43 2.65
CA PRO A 5 39.89 -15.18 2.87
C PRO A 5 39.35 -14.23 1.80
N VAL A 6 38.25 -14.67 1.20
CA VAL A 6 37.46 -14.08 0.13
C VAL A 6 36.87 -12.72 0.56
N GLY A 7 36.86 -11.78 -0.37
CA GLY A 7 36.30 -10.44 -0.19
C GLY A 7 34.80 -10.46 0.10
N GLU A 8 34.41 -9.64 1.07
CA GLU A 8 33.01 -9.30 1.37
C GLU A 8 32.43 -8.53 0.19
N GLY A 9 31.60 -9.21 -0.59
CA GLY A 9 30.69 -8.56 -1.53
C GLY A 9 29.54 -7.93 -0.76
N ASP A 10 29.29 -6.66 -1.04
CA ASP A 10 28.05 -5.94 -0.77
C ASP A 10 26.84 -6.80 -1.18
N PHE A 11 26.23 -7.48 -0.21
CA PHE A 11 24.93 -8.11 -0.37
C PHE A 11 23.88 -7.04 -0.07
N ASP A 12 23.45 -6.36 -1.13
CA ASP A 12 22.31 -5.44 -1.11
C ASP A 12 21.01 -6.28 -1.14
N PRO A 13 20.28 -6.42 -0.01
CA PRO A 13 19.08 -7.25 0.04
C PRO A 13 17.89 -6.62 -0.72
N MET A 14 18.06 -5.44 -1.33
CA MET A 14 17.01 -4.74 -2.08
C MET A 14 17.10 -4.95 -3.59
N ALA A 15 18.15 -5.59 -4.12
CA ALA A 15 18.28 -5.81 -5.56
C ALA A 15 17.44 -7.00 -6.08
N GLU A 16 16.97 -7.89 -5.21
CA GLU A 16 16.28 -9.13 -5.61
C GLU A 16 14.74 -9.04 -5.59
N ILE A 17 14.16 -7.86 -5.31
CA ILE A 17 12.69 -7.67 -5.28
C ILE A 17 12.14 -7.23 -6.66
N SER A 18 13.00 -7.03 -7.66
CA SER A 18 12.58 -6.43 -8.94
C SER A 18 12.03 -7.41 -10.00
N GLN A 19 11.81 -8.70 -9.72
CA GLN A 19 11.48 -9.66 -10.79
C GLN A 19 10.17 -10.45 -10.71
N THR A 20 9.34 -10.38 -9.66
CA THR A 20 8.07 -11.16 -9.67
C THR A 20 6.90 -10.56 -8.88
N GLU A 21 6.82 -9.24 -8.71
CA GLU A 21 5.55 -8.63 -8.27
C GLU A 21 4.86 -8.00 -9.47
N ALA A 22 4.04 -8.82 -10.15
CA ALA A 22 2.97 -8.28 -10.96
C ALA A 22 2.10 -7.43 -10.02
N ASP A 23 2.10 -6.11 -10.26
CA ASP A 23 1.27 -5.15 -9.54
C ASP A 23 -0.15 -5.71 -9.37
N PRO A 24 -0.70 -5.82 -8.15
CA PRO A 24 -2.05 -6.33 -7.93
C PRO A 24 -3.10 -5.57 -8.74
N ALA A 25 -2.85 -4.29 -9.06
CA ALA A 25 -3.69 -3.51 -9.97
C ALA A 25 -3.58 -3.99 -11.43
N ALA A 26 -2.39 -4.40 -11.88
CA ALA A 26 -2.19 -4.97 -13.22
C ALA A 26 -2.85 -6.34 -13.38
N ALA A 27 -2.82 -7.18 -12.35
CA ALA A 27 -3.53 -8.46 -12.35
C ALA A 27 -5.06 -8.30 -12.40
N PHE A 28 -5.59 -7.27 -11.72
CA PHE A 28 -7.01 -6.90 -11.80
C PHE A 28 -7.39 -6.38 -13.19
N LEU A 29 -6.61 -5.46 -13.76
CA LEU A 29 -6.86 -4.93 -15.10
C LEU A 29 -6.81 -6.01 -16.19
N ALA A 30 -5.89 -6.98 -16.10
CA ALA A 30 -5.81 -8.10 -17.04
C ALA A 30 -7.03 -9.03 -16.94
N ARG A 31 -7.49 -9.31 -15.72
CA ARG A 31 -8.69 -10.12 -15.47
C ARG A 31 -9.96 -9.46 -16.02
N GLU A 32 -10.13 -8.17 -15.78
CA GLU A 32 -11.29 -7.42 -16.31
C GLU A 32 -11.22 -7.27 -17.84
N GLN A 33 -10.02 -7.16 -18.44
CA GLN A 33 -9.88 -7.15 -19.90
C GLN A 33 -10.27 -8.49 -20.55
N ASP A 34 -9.90 -9.63 -19.95
CA ASP A 34 -10.33 -10.95 -20.43
C ASP A 34 -11.86 -11.14 -20.26
N GLU A 35 -12.45 -10.59 -19.19
CA GLU A 35 -13.90 -10.65 -18.94
C GLU A 35 -14.70 -9.76 -19.93
N LEU A 36 -14.12 -8.63 -20.38
CA LEU A 36 -14.72 -7.76 -21.40
C LEU A 36 -14.49 -8.26 -22.84
N ALA A 37 -13.37 -8.94 -23.11
CA ALA A 37 -13.05 -9.50 -24.44
C ALA A 37 -13.98 -10.66 -24.84
N GLY A 38 -14.61 -11.33 -23.87
CA GLY A 38 -15.64 -12.34 -24.12
C GLY A 38 -17.03 -11.79 -24.49
N LEU A 39 -17.24 -10.47 -24.37
CA LEU A 39 -18.54 -9.82 -24.62
C LEU A 39 -18.60 -9.04 -25.95
N GLU A 40 -17.51 -8.98 -26.72
CA GLU A 40 -17.47 -8.26 -28.01
C GLU A 40 -18.04 -9.08 -29.19
N ASP A 41 -18.05 -10.43 -29.10
CA ASP A 41 -18.41 -11.31 -30.23
C ASP A 41 -19.92 -11.62 -30.38
N ASP A 42 -20.77 -11.20 -29.43
CA ASP A 42 -22.24 -11.29 -29.55
C ASP A 42 -22.89 -9.90 -29.68
N THR A 43 -22.17 -8.96 -30.33
CA THR A 43 -22.78 -7.72 -30.82
C THR A 43 -23.71 -8.06 -31.99
N PHE A 44 -24.98 -8.29 -31.66
CA PHE A 44 -26.10 -8.25 -32.59
C PHE A 44 -25.92 -7.11 -33.60
N GLY A 45 -25.86 -7.46 -34.88
CA GLY A 45 -25.46 -6.56 -35.96
C GLY A 45 -26.22 -5.24 -35.97
N VAL A 46 -25.49 -4.14 -35.73
CA VAL A 46 -25.84 -2.81 -36.22
C VAL A 46 -24.68 -2.31 -37.05
N SER A 47 -24.91 -2.36 -38.36
CA SER A 47 -24.02 -1.88 -39.40
C SER A 47 -23.72 -0.40 -39.20
N GLY A 48 -22.44 -0.05 -39.32
CA GLY A 48 -21.91 1.29 -39.10
C GLY A 48 -22.52 2.36 -40.00
N GLY A 49 -22.61 3.57 -39.42
CA GLY A 49 -23.05 4.79 -40.09
C GLY A 49 -22.56 6.03 -39.32
N GLN A 50 -21.32 6.40 -39.63
CA GLN A 50 -20.58 7.62 -39.27
C GLN A 50 -21.40 8.92 -39.29
N GLN A 51 -21.45 9.70 -38.19
CA GLN A 51 -21.21 11.16 -38.19
C GLN A 51 -21.26 11.83 -36.81
N SER A 52 -20.15 12.50 -36.48
CA SER A 52 -20.02 13.83 -35.87
C SER A 52 -21.28 14.54 -35.32
N GLY A 53 -21.13 15.09 -34.11
CA GLY A 53 -21.70 16.39 -33.76
C GLY A 53 -22.42 16.41 -32.41
N GLY A 54 -21.85 17.11 -31.43
CA GLY A 54 -22.59 17.49 -30.23
C GLY A 54 -23.64 18.57 -30.50
N GLN A 55 -24.43 18.86 -29.46
CA GLN A 55 -25.63 19.73 -29.37
C GLN A 55 -26.92 18.92 -29.41
N ASP A 56 -28.00 19.26 -28.70
CA ASP A 56 -28.33 20.28 -27.71
C ASP A 56 -29.78 19.94 -27.30
N PHE A 57 -30.19 20.33 -26.11
CA PHE A 57 -31.56 20.09 -25.63
C PHE A 57 -32.56 20.91 -26.48
N GLY A 58 -33.59 20.28 -27.04
CA GLY A 58 -34.59 20.96 -27.86
C GLY A 58 -35.95 20.26 -27.86
N PHE A 59 -36.96 21.03 -27.48
CA PHE A 59 -38.33 20.70 -27.13
C PHE A 59 -39.27 20.60 -28.35
N ASP A 60 -40.17 19.61 -28.28
CA ASP A 60 -41.53 19.50 -28.87
C ASP A 60 -41.76 19.34 -30.38
N ASP A 61 -43.00 18.94 -30.67
CA ASP A 61 -43.75 18.98 -31.94
C ASP A 61 -43.90 17.65 -32.74
N ASP A 62 -44.98 16.95 -32.40
CA ASP A 62 -46.12 16.72 -33.31
C ASP A 62 -46.14 15.49 -34.26
N LEU A 63 -47.38 15.00 -34.42
CA LEU A 63 -47.95 14.04 -35.40
C LEU A 63 -47.86 12.51 -35.23
N GLU A 64 -49.04 11.97 -34.88
CA GLU A 64 -49.75 10.81 -35.47
C GLU A 64 -49.38 9.35 -35.08
N GLN A 65 -50.20 8.78 -34.19
CA GLN A 65 -50.41 7.34 -34.00
C GLN A 65 -51.46 6.80 -34.99
N PRO A 66 -51.25 5.64 -35.66
CA PRO A 66 -52.33 4.93 -36.34
C PRO A 66 -53.09 4.01 -35.34
N PRO A 67 -54.41 3.79 -35.55
CA PRO A 67 -55.26 3.13 -34.55
C PRO A 67 -55.11 1.61 -34.61
N GLN A 68 -54.74 0.99 -33.49
CA GLN A 68 -54.82 -0.47 -33.32
C GLN A 68 -56.26 -0.83 -32.95
N GLN A 69 -56.97 -1.47 -33.89
CA GLN A 69 -58.33 -1.97 -33.70
C GLN A 69 -58.36 -3.02 -32.59
N GLN A 70 -59.05 -2.71 -31.49
CA GLN A 70 -59.52 -3.69 -30.52
C GLN A 70 -60.49 -4.67 -31.20
N GLN A 71 -60.10 -5.93 -31.33
CA GLN A 71 -61.05 -7.04 -31.51
C GLN A 71 -61.04 -7.89 -30.24
N MET A 72 -62.01 -7.62 -29.37
CA MET A 72 -62.41 -8.56 -28.33
C MET A 72 -63.45 -9.51 -28.92
N ASN A 73 -63.15 -10.81 -28.97
CA ASN A 73 -64.20 -11.82 -28.90
C ASN A 73 -63.64 -13.22 -28.54
N GLY A 74 -64.02 -13.72 -27.37
CA GLY A 74 -63.85 -15.12 -26.97
C GLY A 74 -64.03 -15.30 -25.45
N PRO A 75 -64.88 -16.24 -24.98
CA PRO A 75 -65.05 -16.46 -23.55
C PRO A 75 -63.86 -17.26 -23.00
N SER A 76 -62.78 -16.59 -22.59
CA SER A 76 -61.67 -17.27 -21.92
C SER A 76 -60.77 -16.32 -21.13
N ASP A 77 -61.32 -15.57 -20.17
CA ASP A 77 -60.49 -14.90 -19.16
C ASP A 77 -60.58 -15.57 -17.78
N THR A 78 -61.65 -16.31 -17.50
CA THR A 78 -61.73 -17.13 -16.29
C THR A 78 -60.77 -18.31 -16.35
N TYR A 79 -60.63 -18.99 -17.50
CA TYR A 79 -59.68 -20.10 -17.65
C TYR A 79 -58.22 -19.61 -17.69
N SER A 80 -57.93 -18.44 -18.29
CA SER A 80 -56.60 -17.82 -18.22
C SER A 80 -56.27 -17.38 -16.80
N ALA A 81 -57.17 -16.69 -16.10
CA ALA A 81 -56.98 -16.29 -14.70
C ALA A 81 -56.86 -17.49 -13.77
N ILE A 82 -57.69 -18.52 -13.92
CA ILE A 82 -57.61 -19.77 -13.13
C ILE A 82 -56.32 -20.51 -13.44
N SER A 83 -55.87 -20.59 -14.70
CA SER A 83 -54.60 -21.23 -15.05
C SER A 83 -53.36 -20.43 -14.62
N GLN A 84 -53.47 -19.11 -14.50
CA GLN A 84 -52.43 -18.27 -13.90
C GLN A 84 -52.39 -18.49 -12.39
N VAL A 85 -53.55 -18.57 -11.74
CA VAL A 85 -53.68 -18.88 -10.31
C VAL A 85 -53.24 -20.32 -10.01
N ASP A 86 -53.52 -21.31 -10.86
CA ASP A 86 -53.07 -22.71 -10.70
C ASP A 86 -51.57 -22.86 -10.98
N ARG A 87 -51.03 -22.14 -11.97
CA ARG A 87 -49.57 -22.03 -12.17
C ARG A 87 -48.87 -21.32 -11.00
N GLN A 88 -49.54 -20.36 -10.36
CA GLN A 88 -49.06 -19.71 -9.13
C GLN A 88 -49.20 -20.62 -7.89
N ARG A 89 -50.26 -21.44 -7.82
CA ARG A 89 -50.50 -22.40 -6.72
C ARG A 89 -49.62 -23.64 -6.80
N GLN A 90 -49.17 -24.01 -8.00
CA GLN A 90 -48.19 -25.06 -8.24
C GLN A 90 -46.87 -24.47 -8.77
N GLU A 91 -46.23 -23.56 -8.02
CA GLU A 91 -44.77 -23.55 -8.13
C GLU A 91 -44.31 -24.95 -7.69
N PRO A 92 -43.66 -25.75 -8.56
CA PRO A 92 -43.18 -27.06 -8.16
C PRO A 92 -42.26 -26.88 -6.95
N GLU A 93 -42.45 -27.67 -5.89
CA GLU A 93 -41.61 -27.64 -4.68
C GLU A 93 -40.11 -27.60 -5.00
N LYS A 94 -39.71 -28.22 -6.12
CA LYS A 94 -38.35 -28.17 -6.67
C LYS A 94 -37.85 -26.77 -7.02
N ILE A 95 -38.69 -25.91 -7.60
CA ILE A 95 -38.34 -24.51 -7.93
C ILE A 95 -38.26 -23.67 -6.65
N ARG A 96 -39.16 -23.90 -5.68
CA ARG A 96 -39.07 -23.25 -4.36
C ARG A 96 -37.76 -23.62 -3.66
N LEU A 97 -37.46 -24.91 -3.56
CA LEU A 97 -36.20 -25.42 -3.02
C LEU A 97 -34.99 -24.87 -3.77
N TRP A 98 -35.06 -24.74 -5.10
CA TRP A 98 -33.98 -24.15 -5.89
C TRP A 98 -33.78 -22.65 -5.59
N ARG A 99 -34.85 -21.87 -5.48
CA ARG A 99 -34.78 -20.45 -5.11
C ARG A 99 -34.22 -20.26 -3.71
N GLU A 100 -34.65 -21.09 -2.75
CA GLU A 100 -34.13 -21.08 -1.39
C GLU A 100 -32.64 -21.42 -1.37
N GLN A 101 -32.21 -22.47 -2.09
CA GLN A 101 -30.79 -22.84 -2.20
C GLN A 101 -29.93 -21.78 -2.91
N GLN A 102 -30.48 -21.11 -3.94
CA GLN A 102 -29.77 -19.99 -4.59
C GLN A 102 -29.67 -18.78 -3.68
N LYS A 103 -30.75 -18.45 -2.96
CA LYS A 103 -30.77 -17.36 -1.99
C LYS A 103 -29.76 -17.61 -0.87
N GLU A 104 -29.74 -18.80 -0.30
CA GLU A 104 -28.79 -19.19 0.74
C GLU A 104 -27.34 -19.14 0.24
N ARG A 105 -27.10 -19.60 -0.99
CA ARG A 105 -25.77 -19.50 -1.60
C ARG A 105 -25.33 -18.05 -1.81
N LEU A 106 -26.24 -17.19 -2.22
CA LEU A 106 -25.95 -15.77 -2.43
C LEU A 106 -25.69 -15.08 -1.08
N GLU A 107 -26.54 -15.31 -0.09
CA GLU A 107 -26.38 -14.77 1.26
C GLU A 107 -25.07 -15.22 1.91
N LYS A 108 -24.65 -16.48 1.67
CA LYS A 108 -23.33 -16.95 2.10
C LYS A 108 -22.19 -16.18 1.43
N LYS A 109 -22.27 -15.93 0.11
CA LYS A 109 -21.25 -15.14 -0.59
C LYS A 109 -21.19 -13.71 -0.08
N ASP A 110 -22.36 -13.08 0.10
CA ASP A 110 -22.45 -11.72 0.63
C ASP A 110 -21.88 -11.64 2.06
N ALA A 111 -22.09 -12.66 2.88
CA ALA A 111 -21.52 -12.77 4.22
C ALA A 111 -19.99 -12.94 4.18
N ASP A 112 -19.48 -13.84 3.35
CA ASP A 112 -18.04 -14.07 3.17
C ASP A 112 -17.34 -12.79 2.66
N GLU A 113 -17.97 -12.05 1.75
CA GLU A 113 -17.47 -10.76 1.25
C GLU A 113 -17.47 -9.67 2.34
N ALA A 114 -18.54 -9.61 3.15
CA ALA A 114 -18.64 -8.68 4.27
C ALA A 114 -17.57 -8.95 5.34
N GLU A 115 -17.34 -10.22 5.67
CA GLU A 115 -16.30 -10.66 6.60
C GLU A 115 -14.91 -10.26 6.07
N LYS A 116 -14.59 -10.59 4.82
CA LYS A 116 -13.29 -10.23 4.22
C LYS A 116 -13.07 -8.72 4.19
N LYS A 117 -14.12 -7.93 3.92
CA LYS A 117 -14.05 -6.47 3.96
C LYS A 117 -13.81 -5.95 5.38
N GLU A 118 -14.39 -6.59 6.39
CA GLU A 118 -14.12 -6.29 7.79
C GLU A 118 -12.69 -6.61 8.18
N GLU A 119 -12.21 -7.81 7.87
CA GLU A 119 -10.83 -8.22 8.11
C GLU A 119 -9.84 -7.23 7.50
N TRP A 120 -10.08 -6.76 6.28
CA TRP A 120 -9.21 -5.78 5.62
C TRP A 120 -9.26 -4.41 6.31
N ARG A 121 -10.42 -3.98 6.79
CA ARG A 121 -10.53 -2.75 7.60
C ARG A 121 -9.78 -2.87 8.92
N GLU A 122 -9.91 -4.00 9.59
CA GLU A 122 -9.23 -4.25 10.86
C GLU A 122 -7.72 -4.38 10.69
N ALA A 123 -7.26 -5.07 9.65
CA ALA A 123 -5.86 -5.17 9.28
C ALA A 123 -5.25 -3.80 9.01
N ALA A 124 -5.91 -2.98 8.18
CA ALA A 124 -5.45 -1.62 7.89
C ALA A 124 -5.40 -0.74 9.15
N LYS A 125 -6.40 -0.85 10.03
CA LYS A 125 -6.43 -0.12 11.31
C LYS A 125 -5.28 -0.56 12.22
N LYS A 126 -5.06 -1.87 12.34
CA LYS A 126 -3.99 -2.44 13.16
C LYS A 126 -2.61 -2.02 12.64
N GLU A 127 -2.40 -2.05 11.33
CA GLU A 127 -1.15 -1.62 10.71
C GLU A 127 -0.85 -0.15 11.02
N MET A 128 -1.86 0.72 10.95
CA MET A 128 -1.71 2.13 11.33
C MET A 128 -1.34 2.28 12.81
N GLU A 129 -2.03 1.55 13.71
CA GLU A 129 -1.70 1.57 15.14
C GLU A 129 -0.28 1.07 15.42
N ASP A 130 0.14 -0.01 14.77
CA ASP A 130 1.47 -0.59 14.92
C ASP A 130 2.56 0.35 14.37
N TRP A 131 2.29 1.07 13.27
CA TRP A 131 3.19 2.12 12.77
C TRP A 131 3.36 3.25 13.79
N TYR A 132 2.27 3.74 14.40
CA TYR A 132 2.36 4.77 15.43
C TYR A 132 3.11 4.30 16.68
N LYS A 133 2.89 3.05 17.11
CA LYS A 133 3.65 2.45 18.22
C LYS A 133 5.13 2.40 17.89
N HIS A 134 5.50 1.84 16.74
CA HIS A 134 6.89 1.75 16.31
C HIS A 134 7.54 3.13 16.23
N ARG A 135 6.86 4.12 15.63
CA ARG A 135 7.36 5.49 15.56
C ARG A 135 7.56 6.12 16.95
N ALA A 136 6.61 5.91 17.86
CA ALA A 136 6.71 6.40 19.22
C ALA A 136 7.91 5.77 19.95
N GLU A 137 8.09 4.45 19.82
CA GLU A 137 9.23 3.71 20.38
C GLU A 137 10.56 4.20 19.81
N GLN A 138 10.68 4.37 18.49
CA GLN A 138 11.89 4.91 17.87
C GLN A 138 12.21 6.31 18.41
N LEU A 139 11.20 7.17 18.52
CA LEU A 139 11.37 8.52 19.04
C LEU A 139 11.81 8.52 20.52
N GLN A 140 11.27 7.62 21.34
CA GLN A 140 11.73 7.46 22.73
C GLN A 140 13.16 6.93 22.78
N LYS A 141 13.49 5.91 22.00
CA LYS A 141 14.85 5.37 21.91
C LYS A 141 15.86 6.42 21.48
N THR A 142 15.54 7.26 20.50
CA THR A 142 16.39 8.39 20.09
C THR A 142 16.55 9.40 21.22
N LYS A 143 15.47 9.76 21.92
CA LYS A 143 15.54 10.68 23.08
C LYS A 143 16.42 10.12 24.20
N GLU A 144 16.27 8.84 24.52
CA GLU A 144 17.06 8.16 25.54
C GLU A 144 18.53 8.08 25.15
N THR A 145 18.82 7.73 23.90
CA THR A 145 20.19 7.68 23.36
C THR A 145 20.83 9.06 23.40
N ASN A 146 20.13 10.11 22.97
CA ASN A 146 20.64 11.47 23.04
C ASN A 146 20.87 11.94 24.49
N ARG A 147 19.97 11.57 25.41
CA ARG A 147 20.11 11.91 26.83
C ARG A 147 21.29 11.18 27.48
N ALA A 148 21.46 9.89 27.17
CA ALA A 148 22.58 9.10 27.66
C ALA A 148 23.91 9.63 27.09
N ALA A 149 23.97 9.88 25.79
CA ALA A 149 25.15 10.45 25.14
C ALA A 149 25.51 11.83 25.72
N GLU A 150 24.53 12.70 25.99
CA GLU A 150 24.78 13.99 26.63
C GLU A 150 25.25 13.82 28.09
N ALA A 151 24.66 12.90 28.84
CA ALA A 151 25.08 12.61 30.21
C ALA A 151 26.53 12.09 30.25
N ASP A 152 26.88 11.18 29.34
CA ASP A 152 28.24 10.65 29.18
C ASP A 152 29.21 11.75 28.73
N PHE A 153 28.82 12.60 27.79
CA PHE A 153 29.62 13.74 27.34
C PHE A 153 29.89 14.73 28.47
N VAL A 154 28.87 15.10 29.25
CA VAL A 154 29.02 15.98 30.42
C VAL A 154 29.91 15.32 31.47
N LYS A 155 29.74 14.03 31.73
CA LYS A 155 30.57 13.28 32.66
C LYS A 155 32.03 13.27 32.22
N GLU A 156 32.33 12.94 30.96
CA GLU A 156 33.71 12.96 30.42
C GLU A 156 34.29 14.39 30.43
N ARG A 157 33.46 15.41 30.19
CA ARG A 157 33.87 16.82 30.25
C ARG A 157 34.16 17.27 31.68
N ASP A 158 33.44 16.82 32.69
CA ASP A 158 33.62 17.29 34.07
C ASP A 158 34.57 16.40 34.88
N GLU A 159 34.72 15.13 34.53
CA GLU A 159 35.75 14.25 35.06
C GLU A 159 37.13 14.85 34.73
N THR A 160 37.83 15.21 35.80
CA THR A 160 39.19 15.75 35.74
C THR A 160 40.09 14.75 36.45
N ILE A 161 40.70 13.85 35.67
CA ILE A 161 41.67 12.87 36.16
C ILE A 161 43.04 13.54 36.18
N PRO A 162 43.71 13.67 37.34
CA PRO A 162 45.06 14.22 37.40
C PRO A 162 46.02 13.44 36.50
N GLY A 163 46.72 14.14 35.58
CA GLY A 163 47.61 13.52 34.59
C GLY A 163 46.96 13.19 33.24
N GLY A 164 45.62 13.27 33.12
CA GLY A 164 44.87 13.05 31.88
C GLY A 164 44.58 14.33 31.07
N GLU A 165 45.10 15.49 31.49
CA GLU A 165 44.73 16.78 30.89
C GLU A 165 45.09 16.87 29.40
N TRP A 166 46.25 16.34 29.02
CA TRP A 166 46.70 16.31 27.61
C TRP A 166 45.89 15.34 26.75
N GLU A 167 45.41 14.24 27.33
CA GLU A 167 44.54 13.31 26.61
C GLU A 167 43.21 13.98 26.25
N LYS A 168 42.63 14.74 27.18
CA LYS A 168 41.40 15.52 26.97
C LYS A 168 41.58 16.59 25.90
N ILE A 169 42.68 17.35 25.96
CA ILE A 169 43.00 18.36 24.93
C ILE A 169 43.14 17.70 23.55
N CYS A 170 43.82 16.56 23.47
CA CYS A 170 43.97 15.82 22.22
C CYS A 170 42.62 15.29 21.68
N ARG A 171 41.67 14.85 22.50
CA ARG A 171 40.34 14.43 22.03
C ARG A 171 39.57 15.57 21.34
N LEU A 172 39.79 16.81 21.76
CA LEU A 172 39.17 18.02 21.18
C LEU A 172 39.92 18.56 19.95
N CYS A 173 41.14 18.07 19.68
CA CYS A 173 41.95 18.54 18.56
C CYS A 173 41.77 17.65 17.33
N GLU A 174 41.51 18.29 16.18
CA GLU A 174 41.47 17.62 14.88
C GLU A 174 42.90 17.29 14.41
N PHE A 175 43.26 16.01 14.45
CA PHE A 175 44.55 15.52 13.96
C PHE A 175 44.50 14.99 12.53
N ASN A 176 43.31 14.86 11.92
CA ASN A 176 43.21 14.44 10.53
C ASN A 176 43.69 15.57 9.60
N PRO A 177 44.76 15.36 8.81
CA PRO A 177 45.24 16.38 7.89
C PRO A 177 44.22 16.73 6.79
N LYS A 178 43.28 15.82 6.46
CA LYS A 178 42.26 16.03 5.40
C LYS A 178 41.03 16.80 5.88
N GLY A 179 40.77 16.87 7.20
CA GLY A 179 39.64 17.61 7.77
C GLY A 179 39.92 19.10 8.02
N SER A 180 41.17 19.52 7.82
CA SER A 180 41.68 20.81 8.24
C SER A 180 41.45 21.89 7.19
N LYS A 181 40.42 22.74 7.37
CA LYS A 181 40.16 23.91 6.51
C LYS A 181 40.98 25.15 6.88
N THR A 182 41.93 25.03 7.81
CA THR A 182 42.77 26.14 8.26
C THR A 182 43.85 26.50 7.24
N THR A 183 44.05 27.80 7.01
CA THR A 183 45.09 28.33 6.11
C THR A 183 46.47 28.38 6.75
N LYS A 184 46.56 28.20 8.07
CA LYS A 184 47.83 28.23 8.83
C LYS A 184 48.37 26.81 9.02
N ASP A 185 49.68 26.64 8.89
CA ASP A 185 50.32 25.37 9.22
C ASP A 185 50.30 25.15 10.75
N ILE A 186 49.51 24.17 11.17
CA ILE A 186 49.37 23.75 12.57
C ILE A 186 50.10 22.43 12.86
N SER A 187 50.94 21.94 11.95
CA SER A 187 51.64 20.66 12.08
C SER A 187 52.54 20.60 13.31
N ARG A 188 53.28 21.69 13.59
CA ARG A 188 54.11 21.80 14.80
C ARG A 188 53.29 21.75 16.08
N MET A 189 52.16 22.44 16.11
CA MET A 189 51.24 22.44 17.27
C MET A 189 50.68 21.04 17.51
N ARG A 190 50.21 20.37 16.45
CA ARG A 190 49.71 19.00 16.51
C ARG A 190 50.77 18.04 17.05
N SER A 191 52.01 18.16 16.57
CA SER A 191 53.13 17.33 17.04
C SER A 191 53.40 17.53 18.54
N ILE A 192 53.43 18.78 19.01
CA ILE A 192 53.65 19.09 20.44
C ILE A 192 52.51 18.52 21.31
N LEU A 193 51.25 18.67 20.90
CA LEU A 193 50.11 18.15 21.65
C LEU A 193 50.14 16.62 21.75
N LEU A 194 50.48 15.92 20.67
CA LEU A 194 50.62 14.46 20.68
C LEU A 194 51.78 14.00 21.57
N GLN A 195 52.91 14.73 21.56
CA GLN A 195 54.03 14.44 22.44
C GLN A 195 53.63 14.58 23.91
N LEU A 196 52.90 15.64 24.27
CA LEU A 196 52.44 15.87 25.64
C LEU A 196 51.41 14.83 26.10
N LYS A 197 50.63 14.25 25.17
CA LYS A 197 49.77 13.09 25.45
C LYS A 197 50.58 11.82 25.76
N GLN A 198 51.67 11.58 25.04
CA GLN A 198 52.50 10.37 25.21
C GLN A 198 53.48 10.49 26.37
N THR A 199 53.98 11.68 26.62
CA THR A 199 54.99 11.99 27.64
C THR A 199 54.52 13.22 28.41
N PRO A 200 53.64 13.04 29.42
CA PRO A 200 53.17 14.14 30.24
C PRO A 200 54.34 14.77 30.99
N LEU A 201 54.25 16.08 31.22
CA LEU A 201 55.27 16.81 31.98
C LEU A 201 55.32 16.27 33.41
N VAL A 202 56.50 15.88 33.86
CA VAL A 202 56.74 15.53 35.25
C VAL A 202 56.55 16.82 36.07
N ARG A 203 55.57 16.83 36.97
CA ARG A 203 55.34 17.94 37.91
C ARG A 203 56.24 17.81 39.13
#